data_AF-A0A6M2E3L7-F1
#
_entry.id   AF-A0A6M2E3L7-F1
#
_cell.length_a   1.000
_cell.length_b   1.000
_cell.length_c   1.000
_cell.angle_alpha   90.00
_cell.angle_beta   90.00
_cell.angle_gamma   90.00
#
_symmetry.space_group_name_H-M   'P 1'
#
loop_
_entity.id
_entity.type
_entity.pdbx_description
1 polymer ?
#
loop_
_entity_poly.entity_id
_entity_poly.type
_entity_poly.pdbx_seq_one_letter_code
_entity_poly.pdbx_strand_id
1 'polypeptide(L)'
;MNMKPARGTIFAGTLFAIGTCAFCTSESDKVRQPLDSCICQQENKEITLFPNETPCITWQRGHEEEWNWKQGTCQDGLCILTEVPFGCTGQKIPNVSRPLGCTFVCTIESTGETAFGYFPAGTPCNHYVNESYVEGVCQSNGARTLCRKQA
;
A
#
# COMPACT_ATOMS: atom_id res chain seq x y z
N MET A 1 -63.89 21.63 -26.38
CA MET A 1 -62.85 21.78 -27.41
C MET A 1 -61.51 21.62 -26.72
N ASN A 2 -60.85 20.46 -26.87
CA ASN A 2 -59.59 20.13 -26.21
C ASN A 2 -58.53 19.90 -27.30
N MET A 3 -57.55 20.80 -27.37
CA MET A 3 -56.40 20.72 -28.26
C MET A 3 -55.36 19.75 -27.67
N LYS A 4 -54.99 18.70 -28.43
CA LYS A 4 -53.78 17.92 -28.19
C LYS A 4 -52.58 18.67 -28.78
N PRO A 5 -51.44 18.79 -28.07
CA PRO A 5 -50.19 19.17 -28.70
C PRO A 5 -49.43 17.95 -29.23
N ALA A 6 -48.59 18.26 -30.22
CA ALA A 6 -47.92 17.38 -31.16
C ALA A 6 -46.73 16.62 -30.58
N ARG A 7 -46.43 15.50 -31.25
CA ARG A 7 -45.14 14.80 -31.22
C ARG A 7 -44.04 15.76 -31.73
N GLY A 8 -43.04 15.99 -30.90
CA GLY A 8 -41.79 16.66 -31.26
C GLY A 8 -40.62 15.71 -31.11
N THR A 9 -39.96 15.40 -32.22
CA THR A 9 -38.68 14.70 -32.32
C THR A 9 -37.56 15.60 -31.80
N ILE A 10 -36.69 15.08 -30.93
CA ILE A 10 -35.40 15.70 -30.57
C ILE A 10 -34.29 14.71 -30.94
N PHE A 11 -33.34 15.20 -31.72
CA PHE A 11 -32.09 14.52 -32.09
C PHE A 11 -31.02 14.71 -31.02
N ALA A 12 -30.02 13.82 -31.08
CA ALA A 12 -28.65 13.95 -30.58
C ALA A 12 -28.39 13.56 -29.12
N GLY A 13 -27.46 12.63 -28.97
CA GLY A 13 -26.93 12.21 -27.68
C GLY A 13 -26.36 10.80 -27.77
N THR A 14 -25.20 10.68 -28.41
CA THR A 14 -24.32 9.51 -28.40
C THR A 14 -24.41 8.79 -27.06
N LEU A 15 -24.90 7.54 -27.06
CA LEU A 15 -24.80 6.69 -25.87
C LEU A 15 -23.31 6.54 -25.58
N PHE A 16 -22.84 7.19 -24.51
CA PHE A 16 -21.62 6.77 -23.86
C PHE A 16 -21.84 5.31 -23.48
N ALA A 17 -21.16 4.41 -24.19
CA ALA A 17 -20.83 3.12 -23.65
C ALA A 17 -19.98 3.40 -22.42
N ILE A 18 -20.63 3.52 -21.25
CA ILE A 18 -19.99 3.30 -19.97
C ILE A 18 -19.60 1.84 -20.03
N GLY A 19 -18.40 1.57 -20.53
CA GLY A 19 -17.78 0.27 -20.47
C GLY A 19 -17.80 -0.13 -19.01
N THR A 20 -18.66 -1.06 -18.67
CA THR A 20 -18.58 -1.75 -17.39
C THR A 20 -17.23 -2.45 -17.41
N CYS A 21 -16.22 -1.86 -16.77
CA CYS A 21 -15.01 -2.58 -16.44
C CYS A 21 -15.48 -3.81 -15.68
N ALA A 22 -15.23 -5.00 -16.23
CA ALA A 22 -15.61 -6.25 -15.62
C ALA A 22 -14.99 -6.28 -14.22
N PHE A 23 -15.84 -6.04 -13.21
CA PHE A 23 -15.42 -6.01 -11.84
C PHE A 23 -14.84 -7.38 -11.51
N CYS A 24 -13.61 -7.42 -10.98
CA CYS A 24 -13.10 -8.60 -10.29
C CYS A 24 -13.83 -8.73 -8.95
N THR A 25 -15.14 -8.99 -9.01
CA THR A 25 -15.98 -9.37 -7.89
C THR A 25 -16.41 -10.79 -8.14
N SER A 26 -15.56 -11.75 -7.80
CA SER A 26 -16.04 -13.11 -7.57
C SER A 26 -16.96 -13.04 -6.35
N GLU A 27 -18.26 -13.15 -6.57
CA GLU A 27 -19.32 -13.29 -5.54
C GLU A 27 -19.16 -14.53 -4.64
N SER A 28 -18.00 -15.21 -4.68
CA SER A 28 -17.76 -16.51 -4.03
C SER A 28 -16.39 -16.68 -3.38
N ASP A 29 -15.46 -15.73 -3.53
CA ASP A 29 -14.12 -15.87 -2.96
C ASP A 29 -13.74 -14.65 -2.14
N LYS A 30 -13.25 -14.88 -0.92
CA LYS A 30 -12.63 -13.87 -0.05
C LYS A 30 -11.71 -13.00 -0.91
N VAL A 31 -12.01 -11.71 -1.05
CA VAL A 31 -11.22 -10.75 -1.83
C VAL A 31 -9.75 -10.89 -1.40
N ARG A 32 -8.96 -11.61 -2.19
CA ARG A 32 -7.54 -11.80 -1.95
C ARG A 32 -6.92 -10.50 -2.41
N GLN A 33 -6.39 -9.71 -1.47
CA GLN A 33 -5.74 -8.44 -1.78
C GLN A 33 -4.71 -8.68 -2.92
N PRO A 34 -4.68 -7.83 -3.96
CA PRO A 34 -3.71 -7.95 -5.03
C PRO A 34 -2.28 -7.98 -4.46
N LEU A 35 -1.56 -9.06 -4.76
CA LEU A 35 -0.17 -9.29 -4.38
C LEU A 35 0.73 -8.88 -5.55
N ASP A 36 1.68 -7.99 -5.28
CA ASP A 36 2.72 -7.44 -6.18
C ASP A 36 2.23 -6.70 -7.43
N SER A 37 0.97 -6.85 -7.81
CA SER A 37 0.43 -6.27 -9.03
C SER A 37 -1.06 -6.01 -8.87
N CYS A 38 -1.52 -4.85 -9.32
CA CYS A 38 -2.93 -4.49 -9.36
C CYS A 38 -3.57 -4.96 -10.66
N ILE A 39 -3.19 -6.15 -11.11
CA ILE A 39 -3.75 -6.85 -12.27
C ILE A 39 -4.58 -8.03 -11.80
N CYS A 40 -5.65 -8.29 -12.51
CA CYS A 40 -6.54 -9.41 -12.29
C CYS A 40 -6.58 -10.21 -13.61
N GLN A 41 -6.15 -11.46 -13.56
CA GLN A 41 -6.25 -12.35 -14.71
C GLN A 41 -7.53 -13.19 -14.57
N GLN A 42 -8.43 -13.05 -15.55
CA GLN A 42 -9.67 -13.80 -15.61
C GLN A 42 -9.43 -15.20 -16.22
N GLU A 43 -10.41 -16.10 -16.08
CA GLU A 43 -10.32 -17.49 -16.60
C GLU A 43 -10.09 -17.55 -18.11
N ASN A 44 -10.58 -16.56 -18.85
CA ASN A 44 -10.36 -16.38 -20.29
C ASN A 44 -8.97 -15.84 -20.64
N LYS A 45 -8.07 -15.67 -19.65
CA LYS A 45 -6.74 -15.06 -19.74
C LYS A 45 -6.75 -13.57 -20.10
N GLU A 46 -7.90 -12.91 -20.05
CA GLU A 46 -7.99 -11.47 -20.15
C GLU A 46 -7.39 -10.83 -18.90
N ILE A 47 -6.59 -9.78 -19.10
CA ILE A 47 -5.96 -9.04 -18.02
C ILE A 47 -6.77 -7.76 -17.82
N THR A 48 -7.34 -7.60 -16.64
CA THR A 48 -7.98 -6.36 -16.21
C THR A 48 -7.18 -5.73 -15.07
N LEU A 49 -7.39 -4.44 -14.83
CA LEU A 49 -6.77 -3.72 -13.71
C LEU A 49 -7.76 -3.66 -12.55
N PHE A 50 -7.26 -3.82 -11.32
CA PHE A 50 -8.03 -3.45 -10.15
C PHE A 50 -8.30 -1.94 -10.18
N PRO A 51 -9.47 -1.48 -9.69
CA PRO A 51 -9.76 -0.05 -9.60
C PRO A 51 -8.67 0.70 -8.82
N ASN A 52 -8.42 1.96 -9.20
CA ASN A 52 -7.57 2.84 -8.40
C ASN A 52 -8.07 2.91 -6.95
N GLU A 53 -7.15 3.13 -6.02
CA GLU A 53 -7.38 3.15 -4.56
C GLU A 53 -7.71 1.78 -3.93
N THR A 54 -7.79 0.69 -4.72
CA THR A 54 -7.92 -0.67 -4.17
C THR A 54 -6.71 -1.01 -3.29
N PRO A 55 -6.89 -1.49 -2.04
CA PRO A 55 -5.79 -1.90 -1.19
C PRO A 55 -5.00 -3.06 -1.82
N CYS A 56 -3.67 -2.98 -1.81
CA CYS A 56 -2.77 -3.99 -2.36
C CYS A 56 -1.60 -4.26 -1.41
N ILE A 57 -0.87 -5.34 -1.66
CA ILE A 57 0.37 -5.67 -0.95
C ILE A 57 1.50 -5.81 -1.97
N THR A 58 2.68 -5.28 -1.66
CA THR A 58 3.85 -5.30 -2.56
C THR A 58 5.14 -5.59 -1.79
N TRP A 59 6.01 -6.40 -2.37
CA TRP A 59 7.34 -6.68 -1.85
C TRP A 59 8.30 -5.54 -2.21
N GLN A 60 8.60 -4.64 -1.28
CA GLN A 60 9.52 -3.51 -1.51
C GLN A 60 10.16 -2.97 -0.24
N ARG A 61 11.15 -2.08 -0.39
CA ARG A 61 11.72 -1.32 0.72
C ARG A 61 10.83 -0.14 1.10
N GLY A 62 10.80 0.20 2.38
CA GLY A 62 10.00 1.28 2.95
C GLY A 62 10.81 2.09 3.95
N HIS A 63 10.11 2.68 4.93
CA HIS A 63 10.74 3.55 5.93
C HIS A 63 11.81 2.85 6.78
N GLU A 64 11.71 1.52 6.96
CA GLU A 64 12.71 0.70 7.65
C GLU A 64 13.93 0.32 6.78
N GLU A 65 13.89 0.62 5.48
CA GLU A 65 14.91 0.27 4.46
C GLU A 65 15.16 -1.25 4.28
N GLU A 66 14.22 -2.07 4.72
CA GLU A 66 14.23 -3.53 4.59
C GLU A 66 13.22 -4.01 3.56
N TRP A 67 13.54 -5.10 2.86
CA TRP A 67 12.58 -5.80 2.01
C TRP A 67 11.58 -6.57 2.87
N ASN A 68 10.29 -6.27 2.70
CA ASN A 68 9.19 -7.05 3.24
C ASN A 68 7.90 -6.80 2.43
N TRP A 69 6.84 -7.50 2.81
CA TRP A 69 5.49 -7.24 2.30
C TRP A 69 4.90 -5.99 2.94
N LYS A 70 4.43 -5.06 2.12
CA LYS A 70 3.92 -3.76 2.56
C LYS A 70 2.58 -3.45 1.95
N GLN A 71 1.76 -2.74 2.70
CA GLN A 71 0.47 -2.24 2.23
C GLN A 71 0.66 -1.04 1.30
N GLY A 72 -0.14 -1.03 0.25
CA GLY A 72 -0.21 0.05 -0.71
C GLY A 72 -1.61 0.21 -1.28
N THR A 73 -1.72 1.04 -2.30
CA THR A 73 -2.95 1.27 -3.06
C THR A 73 -2.70 1.14 -4.55
N CYS A 74 -3.69 0.62 -5.26
CA CYS A 74 -3.63 0.50 -6.70
C CYS A 74 -3.69 1.88 -7.37
N GLN A 75 -2.79 2.12 -8.31
CA GLN A 75 -2.81 3.26 -9.20
C GLN A 75 -2.35 2.82 -10.59
N ASP A 76 -3.26 2.88 -11.56
CA ASP A 76 -3.01 2.56 -12.97
C ASP A 76 -2.35 1.17 -13.16
N GLY A 77 -2.82 0.18 -12.40
CA GLY A 77 -2.33 -1.20 -12.46
C GLY A 77 -1.07 -1.49 -11.63
N LEU A 78 -0.51 -0.50 -10.95
CA LEU A 78 0.63 -0.64 -10.04
C LEU A 78 0.20 -0.59 -8.58
N CYS A 79 0.87 -1.34 -7.71
CA CYS A 79 0.69 -1.23 -6.27
C CYS A 79 1.66 -0.19 -5.69
N ILE A 80 1.16 0.99 -5.35
CA ILE A 80 1.96 2.12 -4.85
C ILE A 80 2.04 2.03 -3.33
N LEU A 81 3.26 2.13 -2.77
CA LEU A 81 3.47 2.06 -1.32
C LEU A 81 2.72 3.19 -0.60
N THR A 82 2.05 2.88 0.50
CA THR A 82 1.60 3.94 1.40
C THR A 82 2.81 4.58 2.09
N GLU A 83 3.04 5.86 1.80
CA GLU A 83 4.11 6.62 2.45
C GLU A 83 3.77 6.83 3.94
N VAL A 84 4.75 6.53 4.81
CA VAL A 84 4.65 6.82 6.24
C VAL A 84 5.69 7.90 6.54
N PRO A 85 5.29 9.12 6.96
CA PRO A 85 6.22 10.21 7.21
C PRO A 85 7.00 10.01 8.51
N PHE A 86 8.19 10.62 8.60
CA PHE A 86 8.94 10.67 9.85
C PHE A 86 8.25 11.61 10.84
N GLY A 87 8.03 11.16 12.08
CA GLY A 87 7.30 11.98 13.07
C GLY A 87 7.19 11.42 14.48
N CYS A 88 7.65 10.19 14.76
CA CYS A 88 7.51 9.60 16.10
C CYS A 88 8.49 10.14 17.15
N THR A 89 8.98 11.37 17.01
CA THR A 89 9.85 12.01 17.99
C THR A 89 9.10 12.21 19.32
N GLY A 90 9.70 11.73 20.42
CA GLY A 90 9.08 11.82 21.76
C GLY A 90 7.95 10.82 22.02
N GLN A 91 7.60 9.99 21.04
CA GLN A 91 6.57 8.95 21.19
C GLN A 91 7.13 7.72 21.92
N LYS A 92 6.24 6.99 22.59
CA LYS A 92 6.60 5.75 23.27
C LYS A 92 7.08 4.71 22.25
N ILE A 93 8.33 4.29 22.38
CA ILE A 93 8.90 3.22 21.56
C ILE A 93 8.23 1.88 21.94
N PRO A 94 7.72 1.10 20.99
CA PRO A 94 7.13 -0.19 21.27
C PRO A 94 8.20 -1.18 21.77
N ASN A 95 7.83 -2.03 22.72
CA ASN A 95 8.72 -3.07 23.22
C ASN A 95 8.74 -4.26 22.25
N VAL A 96 9.68 -4.22 21.31
CA VAL A 96 9.92 -5.28 20.33
C VAL A 96 11.33 -5.79 20.53
N SER A 97 11.50 -7.10 20.74
CA SER A 97 12.81 -7.70 21.04
C SER A 97 13.79 -7.62 19.88
N ARG A 98 13.30 -7.80 18.65
CA ARG A 98 14.11 -7.75 17.43
C ARG A 98 13.26 -7.28 16.23
N PRO A 99 13.03 -5.97 16.08
CA PRO A 99 12.29 -5.43 14.93
C PRO A 99 12.97 -5.78 13.60
N LEU A 100 12.18 -5.79 12.53
CA LEU A 100 12.71 -5.76 11.18
C LEU A 100 13.14 -4.32 10.87
N GLY A 101 14.41 -4.14 10.54
CA GLY A 101 15.01 -2.82 10.38
C GLY A 101 15.15 -2.09 11.72
N CYS A 102 15.29 -0.77 11.66
CA CYS A 102 15.55 0.08 12.83
C CYS A 102 14.55 1.21 12.98
N THR A 103 13.32 0.97 12.53
CA THR A 103 12.21 1.91 12.68
C THR A 103 11.03 1.29 13.40
N PHE A 104 10.22 2.14 14.01
CA PHE A 104 8.93 1.78 14.56
C PHE A 104 7.87 2.76 14.06
N VAL A 105 6.61 2.32 14.08
CA VAL A 105 5.45 3.12 13.71
C VAL A 105 4.73 3.57 14.98
N CYS A 106 4.20 4.79 14.96
CA CYS A 106 3.36 5.34 16.01
C CYS A 106 2.16 6.08 15.42
N THR A 107 1.15 6.30 16.25
CA THR A 107 0.06 7.24 15.96
C THR A 107 0.36 8.54 16.69
N ILE A 108 0.42 9.66 15.96
CA ILE A 108 0.63 10.99 16.53
C ILE A 108 -0.65 11.39 17.28
N GLU A 109 -0.60 11.53 18.61
CA GLU A 109 -1.80 11.78 19.44
C GLU A 109 -2.59 13.03 19.04
N SER A 110 -1.92 14.08 18.57
CA SER A 110 -2.57 15.36 18.22
C SER A 110 -3.33 15.32 16.88
N THR A 111 -2.90 14.51 15.92
CA THR A 111 -3.50 14.46 14.57
C THR A 111 -4.20 13.13 14.26
N GLY A 112 -3.88 12.07 15.01
CA GLY A 112 -4.28 10.70 14.69
C GLY A 112 -3.52 10.09 13.50
N GLU A 113 -2.55 10.81 12.93
CA GLU A 113 -1.80 10.36 11.76
C GLU A 113 -0.78 9.29 12.13
N THR A 114 -0.51 8.40 11.18
CA THR A 114 0.55 7.40 11.32
C THR A 114 1.88 7.99 10.89
N ALA A 115 2.90 7.82 11.72
CA ALA A 115 4.26 8.24 11.43
C ALA A 115 5.25 7.13 11.79
N PHE A 116 6.51 7.28 11.37
CA PHE A 116 7.61 6.43 11.84
C PHE A 116 8.67 7.19 12.63
N GLY A 117 9.46 6.45 13.40
CA GLY A 117 10.66 6.92 14.09
C GLY A 117 11.73 5.83 14.12
N TYR A 118 12.89 6.16 14.67
CA TYR A 118 14.03 5.23 14.74
C TYR A 118 14.18 4.63 16.13
N PHE A 119 14.46 3.33 16.19
CA PHE A 119 15.02 2.73 17.40
C PHE A 119 16.42 3.32 17.68
N PRO A 120 16.84 3.40 18.96
CA PRO A 120 18.15 3.92 19.30
C PRO A 120 19.27 3.03 18.75
N ALA A 121 20.44 3.63 18.53
CA ALA A 121 21.63 2.87 18.17
C ALA A 121 21.95 1.82 19.25
N GLY A 122 22.35 0.62 18.82
CA GLY A 122 22.57 -0.52 19.71
C GLY A 122 21.37 -1.45 19.89
N THR A 123 20.16 -1.07 19.45
CA THR A 123 19.00 -1.98 19.48
C THR A 123 19.24 -3.19 18.56
N PRO A 124 19.03 -4.44 19.04
CA PRO A 124 19.07 -5.63 18.19
C PRO A 124 17.99 -5.57 17.11
N CYS A 125 18.32 -5.94 15.87
CA CYS A 125 17.38 -5.90 14.75
C CYS A 125 17.54 -7.12 13.82
N ASN A 126 16.60 -7.26 12.90
CA ASN A 126 16.65 -8.17 11.76
C ASN A 126 16.84 -7.37 10.47
N HIS A 127 17.67 -7.86 9.56
CA HIS A 127 17.95 -7.28 8.24
C HIS A 127 17.71 -8.34 7.16
N TYR A 128 17.02 -8.02 6.07
CA TYR A 128 16.78 -8.97 4.99
C TYR A 128 17.87 -8.91 3.92
N VAL A 129 18.62 -9.99 3.77
CA VAL A 129 19.74 -10.12 2.83
C VAL A 129 19.72 -11.49 2.16
N ASN A 130 19.86 -11.54 0.84
CA ASN A 130 19.95 -12.78 0.05
C ASN A 130 18.85 -13.78 0.43
N GLU A 131 17.59 -13.32 0.40
CA GLU A 131 16.42 -14.14 0.69
C GLU A 131 16.28 -14.64 2.14
N SER A 132 17.09 -14.12 3.05
CA SER A 132 17.12 -14.55 4.45
C SER A 132 17.12 -13.36 5.41
N TYR A 133 16.54 -13.55 6.60
CA TYR A 133 16.70 -12.60 7.70
C TYR A 133 17.97 -12.92 8.47
N VAL A 134 18.83 -11.93 8.63
CA VAL A 134 20.04 -12.02 9.43
C VAL A 134 19.95 -11.09 10.63
N GLU A 135 20.57 -11.49 11.72
CA GLU A 135 20.66 -10.65 12.90
C GLU A 135 21.61 -9.47 12.66
N GLY A 136 21.26 -8.32 13.22
CA GLY A 136 22.06 -7.11 13.18
C GLY A 136 21.84 -6.23 14.39
N VAL A 137 22.41 -5.04 14.31
CA VAL A 137 22.27 -3.97 15.30
C VAL A 137 21.95 -2.66 14.60
N CYS A 138 21.14 -1.84 15.25
CA CYS A 138 20.82 -0.51 14.80
C CYS A 138 22.04 0.41 14.87
N GLN A 139 22.43 0.95 13.72
CA GLN A 139 23.58 1.85 13.56
C GLN A 139 23.15 3.19 12.98
N SER A 140 23.67 4.29 13.52
CA SER A 140 23.45 5.62 12.98
C SER A 140 24.11 5.77 11.61
N ASN A 141 23.36 6.30 10.64
CA ASN A 141 23.80 6.61 9.29
C ASN A 141 23.21 7.97 8.90
N GLY A 142 23.96 9.04 9.18
CA GLY A 142 23.49 10.41 9.02
C GLY A 142 22.25 10.68 9.89
N ALA A 143 21.16 11.13 9.26
CA ALA A 143 19.87 11.38 9.91
C ALA A 143 19.00 10.12 10.11
N ARG A 144 19.51 8.94 9.75
CA ARG A 144 18.77 7.67 9.80
C ARG A 144 19.43 6.69 10.75
N THR A 145 18.66 5.71 11.23
CA THR A 145 19.20 4.52 11.90
C THR A 145 18.85 3.30 11.08
N LEU A 146 19.83 2.49 10.71
CA LEU A 146 19.66 1.35 9.81
C LEU A 146 20.15 0.06 10.47
N CYS A 147 19.51 -1.05 10.16
CA CYS A 147 19.96 -2.36 10.64
C CYS A 147 21.18 -2.80 9.84
N ARG A 148 22.27 -3.13 10.52
CA ARG A 148 23.51 -3.58 9.89
C ARG A 148 24.07 -4.77 10.65
N LYS A 149 24.79 -5.64 9.92
CA LYS A 149 25.55 -6.71 10.57
C LYS A 149 26.53 -6.09 11.56
N GLN A 150 26.64 -6.72 12.72
CA GLN A 150 27.69 -6.39 13.66
C GLN A 150 29.04 -6.77 13.01
N ALA A 151 29.92 -5.79 12.87
CA ALA A 151 31.26 -5.99 12.32
C ALA A 151 32.14 -6.78 13.30
#